data_AF-A0A7S2JIX5-F1
#
_entry.id   AF-A0A7S2JIX5-F1
#
_cell.length_a   1.000
_cell.length_b   1.000
_cell.length_c   1.000
_cell.angle_alpha   90.00
_cell.angle_beta   90.00
_cell.angle_gamma   90.00
#
_symmetry.space_group_name_H-M   'P 1'
#
loop_
_entity.id
_entity.type
_entity.pdbx_description
1 polymer ?
#
loop_
_entity_poly.entity_id
_entity_poly.type
_entity_poly.pdbx_seq_one_letter_code
_entity_poly.pdbx_strand_id
1 'polypeptide(L)'
;NEYWLPGAHTLENDTKVEYTPWCRFYLMRSPTTDYSNAANFYMVQWVGKTFAVDIDMNGASCGCNLNFYLVNMPVQARGRDNDHYCDAQCYPDLGCCAEFDMMEVNGNALAVTNHACTHDYPDFPDWQCQKWGDPRVIVQGGTFGSSWPRTIDSRSKFTFSQEFRARGGKFDVITTLYQDGRSVTKRLGSNDQMQAML
;
A
#
# COMPACT_ATOMS: atom_id res chain seq x y z
N ASN A 1 19.05 5.24 -8.46
CA ASN A 1 18.67 5.56 -7.08
C ASN A 1 18.62 4.26 -6.29
N GLU A 2 19.21 4.26 -5.11
CA GLU A 2 19.22 3.13 -4.19
C GLU A 2 18.39 3.51 -2.96
N TYR A 3 17.59 2.58 -2.45
CA TYR A 3 16.68 2.79 -1.32
C TYR A 3 16.74 1.57 -0.40
N TRP A 4 16.37 1.76 0.86
CA TRP A 4 16.53 0.75 1.89
C TRP A 4 15.19 0.43 2.55
N LEU A 5 14.94 -0.85 2.84
CA LEU A 5 13.84 -1.32 3.68
C LEU A 5 14.44 -2.00 4.92
N PRO A 6 15.09 -1.23 5.82
CA PRO A 6 15.76 -1.79 6.98
C PRO A 6 14.75 -2.52 7.85
N GLY A 7 15.07 -3.76 8.24
CA GLY A 7 14.17 -4.65 8.96
C GLY A 7 13.27 -5.54 8.10
N ALA A 8 13.15 -5.32 6.79
CA ALA A 8 12.36 -6.20 5.92
C ALA A 8 13.14 -7.46 5.45
N HIS A 9 14.46 -7.49 5.62
CA HIS A 9 15.28 -8.67 5.33
C HIS A 9 15.08 -9.70 6.42
N THR A 10 14.81 -10.98 6.16
CA THR A 10 15.17 -12.00 7.18
C THR A 10 15.36 -13.40 6.65
N LEU A 11 16.61 -13.66 6.25
CA LEU A 11 17.33 -14.86 6.65
C LEU A 11 18.76 -14.39 6.93
N GLU A 12 19.22 -14.48 8.18
CA GLU A 12 20.66 -14.44 8.48
C GLU A 12 21.07 -15.88 8.79
N ASN A 13 21.84 -16.51 7.90
CA ASN A 13 22.22 -17.93 8.01
C ASN A 13 20.99 -18.85 8.23
N ASP A 14 19.94 -18.67 7.43
CA ASP A 14 18.66 -19.38 7.55
C ASP A 14 17.91 -19.19 8.90
N THR A 15 18.35 -18.24 9.72
CA THR A 15 17.70 -17.92 11.00
C THR A 15 16.78 -16.71 10.83
N LYS A 16 15.54 -16.85 11.30
CA LYS A 16 14.58 -15.76 11.41
C LYS A 16 15.01 -14.83 12.56
N VAL A 17 15.14 -13.54 12.28
CA VAL A 17 15.43 -12.49 13.25
C VAL A 17 14.15 -11.67 13.49
N GLU A 18 13.92 -11.22 14.71
CA GLU A 18 12.80 -10.33 15.03
C GLU A 18 13.21 -8.88 14.84
N TYR A 19 12.32 -8.05 14.28
CA TYR A 19 12.57 -6.63 14.07
C TYR A 19 11.67 -5.74 14.91
N THR A 20 12.18 -4.53 15.13
CA THR A 20 11.40 -3.40 15.61
C THR A 20 11.22 -2.42 14.43
N PRO A 21 9.98 -2.16 13.97
CA PRO A 21 8.72 -2.65 14.52
C PRO A 21 8.45 -4.07 14.03
N TRP A 22 7.66 -4.80 14.80
CA TRP A 22 7.33 -6.20 14.54
C TRP A 22 6.60 -6.49 13.21
N CYS A 23 5.98 -5.49 12.57
CA CYS A 23 5.17 -5.72 11.36
C CYS A 23 5.10 -4.58 10.33
N ARG A 24 5.68 -3.39 10.58
CA ARG A 24 5.61 -2.23 9.67
C ARG A 24 7.00 -1.73 9.33
N PHE A 25 7.33 -1.66 8.05
CA PHE A 25 8.63 -1.22 7.56
C PHE A 25 8.43 -0.06 6.58
N TYR A 26 9.41 0.85 6.54
CA TYR A 26 9.35 2.05 5.73
C TYR A 26 10.46 2.06 4.69
N LEU A 27 10.22 2.74 3.57
CA LEU A 27 11.26 3.01 2.60
C LEU A 27 12.14 4.17 3.10
N MET A 28 13.43 3.90 3.26
CA MET A 28 14.39 4.78 3.91
C MET A 28 15.46 5.27 2.94
N ARG A 29 15.98 6.47 3.19
CA ARG A 29 17.09 7.09 2.44
C ARG A 29 18.45 6.44 2.72
N SER A 30 18.58 5.83 3.89
CA SER A 30 19.78 5.16 4.38
C SER A 30 19.36 3.90 5.17
N PRO A 31 20.28 2.94 5.40
CA PRO A 31 19.98 1.74 6.17
C PRO A 31 19.87 2.05 7.68
N THR A 32 18.76 2.67 8.10
CA THR A 32 18.49 3.05 9.49
C THR A 32 17.07 2.70 9.92
N THR A 33 16.91 2.19 11.13
CA THR A 33 15.60 1.98 11.79
C THR A 33 15.22 3.14 12.72
N ASP A 34 15.92 4.29 12.59
CA ASP A 34 15.55 5.51 13.28
C ASP A 34 14.31 6.15 12.63
N TYR A 35 13.13 5.69 13.04
CA TYR A 35 11.84 6.24 12.61
C TYR A 35 11.45 7.51 13.37
N SER A 36 12.28 7.94 14.34
CA SER A 36 12.09 9.18 15.09
C SER A 36 12.39 10.43 14.28
N ASN A 37 13.19 10.28 13.22
CA ASN A 37 13.68 11.38 12.43
C ASN A 37 13.02 11.33 11.05
N ALA A 38 12.07 12.24 10.85
CA ALA A 38 11.39 12.51 9.59
C ALA A 38 12.30 12.54 8.36
N ALA A 39 13.54 13.03 8.48
CA ALA A 39 14.47 13.15 7.35
C ALA A 39 14.96 11.79 6.83
N ASN A 40 14.80 10.70 7.59
CA ASN A 40 15.24 9.38 7.18
C ASN A 40 14.30 8.72 6.17
N PHE A 41 13.01 9.11 6.12
CA PHE A 41 12.04 8.56 5.18
C PHE A 41 12.32 8.99 3.74
N TYR A 42 12.16 8.05 2.80
CA TYR A 42 12.24 8.34 1.38
C TYR A 42 10.85 8.66 0.81
N MET A 43 10.67 9.89 0.36
CA MET A 43 9.42 10.36 -0.24
C MET A 43 9.40 10.05 -1.73
N VAL A 44 8.52 9.14 -2.13
CA VAL A 44 8.42 8.74 -3.53
C VAL A 44 7.48 9.66 -4.29
N GLN A 45 7.91 10.11 -5.46
CA GLN A 45 7.09 10.87 -6.41
C GLN A 45 6.63 9.90 -7.51
N TRP A 46 5.45 9.31 -7.35
CA TRP A 46 5.00 8.21 -8.21
C TRP A 46 4.37 8.65 -9.52
N VAL A 47 3.83 9.87 -9.60
CA VAL A 47 3.15 10.36 -10.81
C VAL A 47 4.07 10.24 -12.04
N GLY A 48 3.55 9.60 -13.09
CA GLY A 48 4.29 9.30 -14.33
C GLY A 48 5.28 8.14 -14.22
N LYS A 49 5.27 7.38 -13.11
CA LYS A 49 6.13 6.21 -12.89
C LYS A 49 5.30 4.94 -12.76
N THR A 50 6.02 3.82 -12.77
CA THR A 50 5.48 2.49 -12.50
C THR A 50 6.22 1.87 -11.32
N PHE A 51 5.48 1.41 -10.32
CA PHE A 51 5.97 0.50 -9.29
C PHE A 51 5.76 -0.95 -9.74
N ALA A 52 6.73 -1.82 -9.49
CA ALA A 52 6.58 -3.25 -9.75
C ALA A 52 7.38 -4.08 -8.72
N VAL A 53 6.80 -5.20 -8.30
CA VAL A 53 7.40 -6.15 -7.35
C VAL A 53 6.90 -7.56 -7.63
N ASP A 54 7.77 -8.55 -7.45
CA ASP A 54 7.38 -9.96 -7.45
C ASP A 54 6.95 -10.38 -6.06
N ILE A 55 5.79 -11.02 -5.97
CA ILE A 55 5.15 -11.39 -4.71
C ILE A 55 5.13 -12.90 -4.59
N ASP A 56 5.61 -13.38 -3.45
CA ASP A 56 5.35 -14.72 -2.94
C ASP A 56 4.49 -14.59 -1.69
N MET A 57 3.25 -15.06 -1.75
CA MET A 57 2.31 -14.93 -0.64
C MET A 57 2.65 -15.83 0.55
N ASN A 58 3.53 -16.83 0.36
CA ASN A 58 3.94 -17.80 1.38
C ASN A 58 2.77 -18.33 2.25
N GLY A 59 1.62 -18.61 1.63
CA GLY A 59 0.45 -19.15 2.31
C GLY A 59 -0.41 -18.15 3.10
N ALA A 60 -0.20 -16.83 2.99
CA ALA A 60 -1.09 -15.83 3.58
C ALA A 60 -2.53 -16.05 3.10
N SER A 61 -3.42 -16.39 4.03
CA SER A 61 -4.77 -16.91 3.74
C SER A 61 -5.86 -16.00 4.32
N CYS A 62 -7.10 -16.49 4.42
CA CYS A 62 -8.20 -15.71 4.98
C CYS A 62 -7.84 -15.13 6.35
N GLY A 63 -8.14 -13.84 6.55
CA GLY A 63 -7.83 -13.11 7.78
C GLY A 63 -6.43 -12.47 7.81
N CYS A 64 -5.52 -12.86 6.91
CA CYS A 64 -4.28 -12.11 6.69
C CYS A 64 -4.56 -10.86 5.82
N ASN A 65 -3.78 -9.80 6.04
CA ASN A 65 -3.67 -8.66 5.14
C ASN A 65 -2.19 -8.35 4.95
N LEU A 66 -1.63 -8.74 3.80
CA LEU A 66 -0.32 -8.28 3.37
C LEU A 66 -0.51 -6.95 2.66
N ASN A 67 0.05 -5.88 3.22
CA ASN A 67 -0.15 -4.53 2.70
C ASN A 67 1.14 -3.93 2.11
N PHE A 68 1.05 -3.41 0.89
CA PHE A 68 1.92 -2.34 0.39
C PHE A 68 1.07 -1.09 0.22
N TYR A 69 1.44 -0.01 0.91
CA TYR A 69 0.66 1.22 0.94
C TYR A 69 1.57 2.43 1.04
N LEU A 70 1.01 3.59 0.72
CA LEU A 70 1.63 4.89 0.81
C LEU A 70 0.84 5.71 1.81
N VAL A 71 1.55 6.49 2.62
CA VAL A 71 0.93 7.44 3.56
C VAL A 71 1.66 8.77 3.43
N ASN A 72 0.93 9.86 3.65
CA ASN A 72 1.51 11.21 3.63
C ASN A 72 2.21 11.54 4.96
N MET A 73 3.19 10.69 5.32
CA MET A 73 4.13 10.90 6.40
C MET A 73 5.17 11.96 6.02
N PRO A 74 5.86 12.59 6.99
CA PRO A 74 5.69 12.44 8.44
C PRO A 74 4.63 13.40 9.00
N VAL A 75 3.86 12.96 10.00
CA VAL A 75 3.09 13.90 10.83
C VAL A 75 4.01 14.63 11.81
N GLN A 76 3.61 15.82 12.26
CA GLN A 76 4.43 16.66 13.15
C GLN A 76 4.66 16.02 14.53
N ALA A 77 3.59 15.51 15.16
CA ALA A 77 3.67 14.85 16.46
C ALA A 77 3.89 13.35 16.28
N ARG A 78 4.77 12.77 17.11
CA ARG A 78 5.02 11.33 17.11
C ARG A 78 3.86 10.59 17.79
N GLY A 79 3.46 9.47 17.19
CA GLY A 79 2.42 8.60 17.73
C GLY A 79 2.93 7.64 18.81
N ARG A 80 2.07 6.71 19.24
CA ARG A 80 2.36 5.71 20.29
C ARG A 80 3.59 4.84 20.03
N ASP A 81 3.91 4.59 18.76
CA ASP A 81 5.05 3.77 18.33
C ASP A 81 6.35 4.58 18.32
N ASN A 82 6.31 5.83 18.82
CA ASN A 82 7.40 6.78 18.81
C ASN A 82 7.93 7.02 17.39
N ASP A 83 7.07 6.95 16.38
CA ASP A 83 7.38 7.26 14.98
C ASP A 83 6.45 8.36 14.47
N HIS A 84 6.70 8.82 13.24
CA HIS A 84 5.88 9.83 12.57
C HIS A 84 4.74 9.23 11.73
N TYR A 85 4.32 8.01 12.08
CA TYR A 85 3.30 7.29 11.31
C TYR A 85 1.94 7.96 11.39
N CYS A 86 1.22 7.86 10.29
CA CYS A 86 -0.16 8.28 10.13
C CYS A 86 -0.83 7.40 9.09
N ASP A 87 -2.14 7.32 9.15
CA ASP A 87 -2.99 6.72 8.12
C ASP A 87 -4.36 7.40 8.11
N ALA A 88 -5.26 6.95 7.23
CA ALA A 88 -6.57 7.55 7.09
C ALA A 88 -7.55 7.15 8.21
N GLN A 89 -7.20 6.19 9.07
CA GLN A 89 -8.05 5.80 10.20
C GLN A 89 -8.05 6.85 11.30
N CYS A 90 -6.96 7.63 11.41
CA CYS A 90 -6.82 8.74 12.34
C CYS A 90 -7.08 8.31 13.80
N TYR A 91 -6.47 7.20 14.22
CA TYR A 91 -6.57 6.74 15.60
C TYR A 91 -6.01 7.79 16.58
N PRO A 92 -6.62 7.98 17.77
CA PRO A 92 -6.25 9.08 18.68
C PRO A 92 -4.79 9.15 19.11
N ASP A 93 -4.09 8.01 19.09
CA ASP A 93 -2.71 7.82 19.50
C ASP A 93 -1.74 7.65 18.30
N LEU A 94 -2.23 7.89 17.07
CA LEU A 94 -1.48 7.89 15.82
C LEU A 94 -1.74 9.20 15.05
N GLY A 95 -0.96 9.44 13.99
CA GLY A 95 -1.21 10.55 13.08
C GLY A 95 -2.41 10.31 12.16
N CYS A 96 -2.89 11.39 11.54
CA CYS A 96 -3.97 11.37 10.56
C CYS A 96 -3.46 11.97 9.24
N CYS A 97 -3.50 11.22 8.15
CA CYS A 97 -3.01 11.67 6.85
C CYS A 97 -3.58 10.85 5.70
N ALA A 98 -3.40 11.36 4.47
CA ALA A 98 -3.86 10.67 3.28
C ALA A 98 -3.10 9.35 3.11
N GLU A 99 -3.82 8.32 2.68
CA GLU A 99 -3.35 6.96 2.52
C GLU A 99 -3.74 6.43 1.14
N PHE A 100 -2.86 5.67 0.53
CA PHE A 100 -3.11 4.98 -0.72
C PHE A 100 -2.67 3.54 -0.56
N ASP A 101 -3.64 2.66 -0.35
CA ASP A 101 -3.44 1.22 -0.29
C ASP A 101 -3.19 0.70 -1.70
N MET A 102 -1.91 0.58 -2.06
CA MET A 102 -1.51 0.03 -3.34
C MET A 102 -1.94 -1.43 -3.46
N MET A 103 -1.85 -2.17 -2.36
CA MET A 103 -2.21 -3.59 -2.33
C MET A 103 -2.52 -4.04 -0.91
N GLU A 104 -3.79 -4.28 -0.61
CA GLU A 104 -4.22 -5.07 0.55
C GLU A 104 -4.61 -6.47 0.09
N VAL A 105 -3.82 -7.50 0.40
CA VAL A 105 -3.99 -8.82 -0.21
C VAL A 105 -3.89 -9.99 0.75
N ASN A 106 -4.66 -11.02 0.45
CA ASN A 106 -4.48 -12.38 0.93
C ASN A 106 -4.63 -13.38 -0.22
N GLY A 107 -4.57 -14.69 0.05
CA GLY A 107 -4.70 -15.73 -0.96
C GLY A 107 -6.05 -15.83 -1.68
N ASN A 108 -7.00 -14.91 -1.45
CA ASN A 108 -8.32 -14.95 -2.08
C ASN A 108 -8.77 -13.63 -2.71
N ALA A 109 -8.28 -12.49 -2.22
CA ALA A 109 -8.63 -11.18 -2.74
C ALA A 109 -7.47 -10.20 -2.59
N LEU A 110 -7.39 -9.27 -3.54
CA LEU A 110 -6.53 -8.09 -3.50
C LEU A 110 -7.42 -6.85 -3.64
N ALA A 111 -7.23 -5.85 -2.79
CA ALA A 111 -7.84 -4.54 -2.91
C ALA A 111 -6.80 -3.47 -3.19
N VAL A 112 -7.21 -2.47 -3.96
CA VAL A 112 -6.51 -1.19 -4.14
C VAL A 112 -7.49 -0.11 -3.73
N THR A 113 -7.10 0.71 -2.77
CA THR A 113 -8.02 1.62 -2.09
C THR A 113 -7.38 3.00 -1.92
N ASN A 114 -8.09 4.05 -2.32
CA ASN A 114 -7.67 5.42 -2.07
C ASN A 114 -8.32 5.96 -0.80
N HIS A 115 -7.56 6.64 0.04
CA HIS A 115 -8.04 7.27 1.25
C HIS A 115 -7.55 8.72 1.33
N ALA A 116 -8.27 9.64 0.69
CA ALA A 116 -7.93 11.06 0.73
C ALA A 116 -8.36 11.71 2.06
N CYS A 117 -7.89 12.94 2.31
CA CYS A 117 -8.21 13.74 3.49
C CYS A 117 -8.73 15.12 3.09
N THR A 118 -9.89 15.12 2.43
CA THR A 118 -10.56 16.30 1.87
C THR A 118 -11.62 16.91 2.79
N HIS A 119 -11.97 16.21 3.88
CA HIS A 119 -12.97 16.62 4.88
C HIS A 119 -14.39 16.83 4.34
N ASP A 120 -14.68 16.34 3.14
CA ASP A 120 -15.96 16.47 2.44
C ASP A 120 -16.71 15.13 2.37
N TYR A 121 -16.92 14.52 3.55
CA TYR A 121 -17.62 13.23 3.69
C TYR A 121 -19.02 13.47 4.30
N PRO A 122 -20.09 13.63 3.49
CA PRO A 122 -21.40 14.06 4.00
C PRO A 122 -22.01 13.11 5.02
N ASP A 123 -21.78 11.81 4.84
CA ASP A 123 -22.27 10.76 5.74
C ASP A 123 -21.42 10.62 7.01
N PHE A 124 -20.23 11.24 7.04
CA PHE A 124 -19.24 11.13 8.12
C PHE A 124 -18.56 12.49 8.41
N PRO A 125 -19.30 13.49 8.93
CA PRO A 125 -18.81 14.86 9.07
C PRO A 125 -17.67 15.04 10.09
N ASP A 126 -17.43 14.05 10.95
CA ASP A 126 -16.32 14.03 11.92
C ASP A 126 -15.02 13.47 11.32
N TRP A 127 -15.08 12.88 10.14
CA TRP A 127 -13.94 12.26 9.50
C TRP A 127 -12.97 13.30 8.92
N GLN A 128 -11.71 13.16 9.32
CA GLN A 128 -10.62 13.95 8.75
C GLN A 128 -10.16 13.35 7.40
N CYS A 129 -10.24 12.03 7.28
CA CYS A 129 -9.86 11.26 6.10
C CYS A 129 -10.92 10.23 5.77
N GLN A 130 -10.97 9.81 4.51
CA GLN A 130 -11.90 8.80 4.05
C GLN A 130 -11.47 7.44 4.62
N LYS A 131 -12.06 7.00 5.73
CA LYS A 131 -11.67 5.73 6.40
C LYS A 131 -12.10 4.45 5.66
N TRP A 132 -13.20 4.48 4.91
CA TRP A 132 -13.67 3.37 4.06
C TRP A 132 -12.96 3.28 2.71
N GLY A 133 -12.37 4.40 2.28
CA GLY A 133 -11.74 4.59 1.00
C GLY A 133 -12.71 4.89 -0.13
N ASP A 134 -12.27 5.74 -1.06
CA ASP A 134 -12.93 6.07 -2.31
C ASP A 134 -11.93 6.69 -3.31
N PRO A 135 -11.78 6.17 -4.54
CA PRO A 135 -12.36 4.95 -5.07
C PRO A 135 -11.69 3.68 -4.52
N ARG A 136 -12.34 2.53 -4.75
CA ARG A 136 -11.82 1.20 -4.42
C ARG A 136 -12.01 0.21 -5.56
N VAL A 137 -11.02 -0.64 -5.80
CA VAL A 137 -11.14 -1.76 -6.74
C VAL A 137 -10.67 -3.06 -6.09
N ILE A 138 -11.40 -4.14 -6.33
CA ILE A 138 -11.09 -5.48 -5.82
C ILE A 138 -10.80 -6.43 -6.99
N VAL A 139 -9.72 -7.19 -6.87
CA VAL A 139 -9.37 -8.33 -7.75
C VAL A 139 -9.63 -9.61 -6.97
N GLN A 140 -10.62 -10.40 -7.39
CA GLN A 140 -11.05 -11.62 -6.72
C GLN A 140 -11.83 -12.55 -7.66
N GLY A 141 -12.26 -13.71 -7.17
CA GLY A 141 -13.06 -14.64 -7.96
C GLY A 141 -12.23 -15.24 -9.11
N GLY A 142 -12.80 -15.35 -10.31
CA GLY A 142 -12.14 -15.97 -11.47
C GLY A 142 -10.80 -15.33 -11.88
N THR A 143 -10.48 -14.12 -11.41
CA THR A 143 -9.24 -13.43 -11.78
C THR A 143 -8.08 -13.68 -10.82
N PHE A 144 -8.32 -13.84 -9.52
CA PHE A 144 -7.27 -13.97 -8.52
C PHE A 144 -7.72 -14.82 -7.34
N GLY A 145 -6.79 -15.64 -6.81
CA GLY A 145 -6.97 -16.42 -5.60
C GLY A 145 -6.39 -17.83 -5.70
N SER A 146 -6.54 -18.59 -4.61
CA SER A 146 -5.93 -19.92 -4.42
C SER A 146 -6.72 -21.10 -5.00
N SER A 147 -8.01 -20.91 -5.31
CA SER A 147 -8.92 -21.95 -5.78
C SER A 147 -9.02 -22.00 -7.30
N TRP A 148 -8.93 -23.18 -7.91
CA TRP A 148 -9.00 -23.33 -9.37
C TRP A 148 -10.42 -23.15 -9.93
N PRO A 149 -10.62 -22.64 -11.17
CA PRO A 149 -9.67 -21.93 -12.05
C PRO A 149 -9.57 -20.42 -11.73
N ARG A 150 -8.33 -19.87 -11.61
CA ARG A 150 -8.04 -18.42 -11.54
C ARG A 150 -7.07 -17.96 -12.63
N THR A 151 -7.22 -16.72 -13.11
CA THR A 151 -6.24 -16.10 -14.01
C THR A 151 -4.87 -15.94 -13.34
N ILE A 152 -4.83 -15.53 -12.07
CA ILE A 152 -3.63 -15.43 -11.23
C ILE A 152 -3.80 -16.35 -10.02
N ASP A 153 -2.93 -17.35 -9.88
CA ASP A 153 -2.91 -18.28 -8.76
C ASP A 153 -2.04 -17.71 -7.63
N SER A 154 -2.67 -17.35 -6.52
CA SER A 154 -1.98 -16.72 -5.38
C SER A 154 -1.06 -17.67 -4.61
N ARG A 155 -1.06 -18.98 -4.92
CA ARG A 155 -0.16 -19.98 -4.32
C ARG A 155 1.20 -20.02 -5.00
N SER A 156 1.34 -19.34 -6.14
CA SER A 156 2.59 -19.23 -6.89
C SER A 156 2.97 -17.77 -7.02
N LYS A 157 4.25 -17.51 -7.28
CA LYS A 157 4.74 -16.14 -7.46
C LYS A 157 3.99 -15.43 -8.58
N PHE A 158 3.77 -14.14 -8.42
CA PHE A 158 3.21 -13.26 -9.44
C PHE A 158 3.83 -11.88 -9.36
N THR A 159 3.89 -11.18 -10.49
CA THR A 159 4.33 -9.79 -10.53
C THR A 159 3.13 -8.89 -10.30
N PHE A 160 3.23 -8.01 -9.31
CA PHE A 160 2.32 -6.88 -9.10
C PHE A 160 2.95 -5.62 -9.67
N SER A 161 2.16 -4.82 -10.39
CA SER A 161 2.61 -3.52 -10.87
C SER A 161 1.51 -2.47 -10.81
N GLN A 162 1.90 -1.22 -10.59
CA GLN A 162 1.01 -0.07 -10.62
C GLN A 162 1.63 1.08 -11.42
N GLU A 163 0.90 1.55 -12.43
CA GLU A 163 1.23 2.75 -13.17
C GLU A 163 0.37 3.93 -12.69
N PHE A 164 1.04 5.01 -12.31
CA PHE A 164 0.41 6.21 -11.75
C PHE A 164 0.30 7.28 -12.84
N ARG A 165 -0.88 7.40 -13.46
CA ARG A 165 -1.11 8.24 -14.65
C ARG A 165 -1.81 9.53 -14.29
N ALA A 166 -1.12 10.67 -14.39
CA ALA A 166 -1.76 11.99 -14.38
C ALA A 166 -1.80 12.58 -15.79
N ARG A 167 -2.98 12.72 -16.40
CA ARG A 167 -3.16 13.32 -17.73
C ARG A 167 -4.51 14.02 -17.85
N GLY A 168 -4.52 15.24 -18.39
CA GLY A 168 -5.75 15.99 -18.68
C GLY A 168 -6.63 16.23 -17.45
N GLY A 169 -6.02 16.55 -16.30
CA GLY A 169 -6.73 16.77 -15.03
C GLY A 169 -7.33 15.50 -14.42
N LYS A 170 -6.84 14.32 -14.82
CA LYS A 170 -7.24 13.02 -14.25
C LYS A 170 -6.04 12.29 -13.72
N PHE A 171 -6.22 11.63 -12.59
CA PHE A 171 -5.26 10.78 -11.92
C PHE A 171 -5.86 9.38 -11.82
N ASP A 172 -5.25 8.45 -12.52
CA ASP A 172 -5.64 7.05 -12.54
C ASP A 172 -4.47 6.18 -12.07
N VAL A 173 -4.78 5.10 -11.37
CA VAL A 173 -3.81 4.04 -11.07
C VAL A 173 -4.21 2.78 -11.82
N ILE A 174 -3.33 2.29 -12.68
CA ILE A 174 -3.52 1.05 -13.43
C ILE A 174 -2.75 -0.05 -12.72
N THR A 175 -3.47 -1.01 -12.14
CA THR A 175 -2.89 -2.17 -11.47
C THR A 175 -2.89 -3.36 -12.41
N THR A 176 -1.74 -3.98 -12.60
CA THR A 176 -1.59 -5.21 -13.39
C THR A 176 -0.93 -6.29 -12.57
N LEU A 177 -1.62 -7.43 -12.47
CA LEU A 177 -1.08 -8.69 -11.98
C LEU A 177 -0.66 -9.55 -13.17
N TYR A 178 0.53 -10.12 -13.13
CA TYR A 178 1.07 -10.97 -14.19
C TYR A 178 1.62 -12.28 -13.63
N GLN A 179 1.29 -13.40 -14.29
CA GLN A 179 1.78 -14.73 -13.93
C GLN A 179 1.78 -15.64 -15.16
N ASP A 180 2.94 -16.16 -15.55
CA ASP A 180 3.10 -17.15 -16.63
C ASP A 180 2.36 -16.80 -17.94
N GLY A 181 2.52 -15.58 -18.44
CA GLY A 181 1.86 -15.10 -19.66
C GLY A 181 0.39 -14.70 -19.49
N ARG A 182 -0.21 -14.92 -18.32
CA ARG A 182 -1.57 -14.48 -17.97
C ARG A 182 -1.50 -13.14 -17.26
N SER A 183 -2.51 -12.29 -17.44
CA SER A 183 -2.61 -11.02 -16.74
C SER A 183 -4.02 -10.66 -16.34
N VAL A 184 -4.13 -9.90 -15.26
CA VAL A 184 -5.34 -9.21 -14.85
C VAL A 184 -5.00 -7.74 -14.68
N THR A 185 -5.72 -6.87 -15.38
CA THR A 185 -5.54 -5.43 -15.25
C THR A 185 -6.82 -4.79 -14.71
N LYS A 186 -6.65 -3.90 -13.74
CA LYS A 186 -7.71 -3.07 -13.19
C LYS A 186 -7.30 -1.61 -13.21
N ARG A 187 -8.28 -0.73 -13.36
CA ARG A 187 -8.10 0.72 -13.26
C ARG A 187 -8.83 1.21 -12.03
N LEU A 188 -8.10 1.81 -11.11
CA LEU A 188 -8.65 2.71 -10.12
C LEU A 188 -8.83 4.07 -10.80
N GLY A 189 -10.09 4.42 -11.10
CA GLY A 189 -10.41 5.58 -11.91
C GLY A 189 -10.41 6.89 -11.12
N SER A 190 -10.09 7.98 -11.80
CA SER A 190 -10.18 9.33 -11.24
C SER A 190 -11.60 9.70 -10.75
N ASN A 191 -11.71 10.19 -9.52
CA ASN A 191 -12.82 10.98 -8.97
C ASN A 191 -12.24 12.14 -8.14
N ASP A 192 -13.07 12.92 -7.44
CA ASP A 192 -12.62 14.08 -6.66
C ASP A 192 -11.65 13.70 -5.53
N GLN A 193 -11.91 12.58 -4.85
CA GLN A 193 -11.03 12.04 -3.80
C GLN A 193 -9.66 11.62 -4.37
N MET A 194 -9.64 10.97 -5.52
CA MET A 194 -8.40 10.59 -6.19
C MET A 194 -7.64 11.81 -6.71
N GLN A 195 -8.33 12.87 -7.16
CA GLN A 195 -7.68 14.12 -7.57
C GLN A 195 -7.00 14.83 -6.40
N ALA A 196 -7.55 14.73 -5.19
CA ALA A 196 -6.97 15.33 -4.00
C ALA A 196 -5.63 14.71 -3.56
N MET A 197 -5.21 13.61 -4.20
CA MET A 197 -3.93 12.93 -3.92
C MET A 197 -2.75 13.47 -4.74
N LEU A 198 -3.00 14.38 -5.69
CA LEU A 198 -1.97 15.09 -6.48
C LEU A 198 -1.51 16.37 -5.78
#